data_AF-A0A938LBG9-F1
#
_entry.id   AF-A0A938LBG9-F1
#
_cell.length_a   1.000
_cell.length_b   1.000
_cell.length_c   1.000
_cell.angle_alpha   90.00
_cell.angle_beta   90.00
_cell.angle_gamma   90.00
#
_symmetry.space_group_name_H-M   'P 1'
#
loop_
_entity.id
_entity.type
_entity.pdbx_description
1 polymer ?
#
loop_
_entity_poly.entity_id
_entity_poly.type
_entity_poly.pdbx_seq_one_letter_code
_entity_poly.pdbx_strand_id
1 'polypeptide(L)'
;MTRLTLALLACTAAAVGLYVWRPGPIGLGSVMGICMGAGLGALGVLWVAREARRGGLHAFRAQTLLFLLKLGVLTAGALALRFLPQLEQSADWRAWLLAFAAASVLVLFVGLWGLFPIPRRPLLSNVDRLA
;
A
#
# COMPACT_ATOMS: atom_id res chain seq x y z
N MET A 1 -1.75 -12.65 5.78
CA MET A 1 -0.69 -12.86 4.76
C MET A 1 -1.30 -13.02 3.36
N THR A 2 -2.22 -13.96 3.15
CA THR A 2 -2.86 -14.23 1.83
C THR A 2 -3.49 -13.01 1.14
N ARG A 3 -4.11 -12.10 1.90
CA ARG A 3 -4.72 -10.88 1.35
C ARG A 3 -3.68 -9.87 0.86
N LEU A 4 -2.54 -9.78 1.54
CA LEU A 4 -1.44 -8.89 1.15
C LEU A 4 -0.76 -9.40 -0.12
N THR A 5 -0.54 -10.71 -0.24
CA THR A 5 -0.02 -11.31 -1.47
C THR A 5 -0.99 -11.11 -2.64
N LEU A 6 -2.30 -11.27 -2.43
CA LEU A 6 -3.30 -10.97 -3.45
C LEU A 6 -3.30 -9.48 -3.86
N ALA A 7 -3.17 -8.57 -2.91
CA ALA A 7 -3.08 -7.13 -3.20
C ALA A 7 -1.83 -6.80 -4.03
N LEU A 8 -0.68 -7.38 -3.66
CA LEU A 8 0.57 -7.22 -4.41
C LEU A 8 0.43 -7.78 -5.84
N LEU A 9 -0.12 -8.98 -6.00
CA LEU A 9 -0.35 -9.57 -7.32
C LEU A 9 -1.30 -8.71 -8.17
N ALA A 10 -2.37 -8.16 -7.56
CA ALA A 10 -3.29 -7.26 -8.24
C ALA A 10 -2.58 -5.96 -8.67
N CYS A 11 -1.74 -5.37 -7.82
CA CYS A 11 -0.93 -4.21 -8.17
C CYS A 11 0.05 -4.52 -9.31
N THR A 12 0.75 -5.66 -9.27
CA THR A 12 1.67 -6.07 -10.33
C THR A 12 0.93 -6.29 -11.65
N ALA A 13 -0.22 -6.96 -11.63
CA ALA A 13 -1.06 -7.15 -12.81
C ALA A 13 -1.56 -5.81 -13.37
N ALA A 14 -1.96 -4.88 -12.49
CA ALA A 14 -2.38 -3.53 -12.89
C ALA A 14 -1.22 -2.74 -13.51
N ALA A 15 -0.01 -2.84 -12.95
CA ALA A 15 1.18 -2.18 -13.49
C ALA A 15 1.52 -2.70 -14.89
N VAL A 16 1.56 -4.03 -15.06
CA VAL A 16 1.82 -4.65 -16.37
C VAL A 16 0.71 -4.29 -17.37
N GLY A 17 -0.56 -4.39 -16.96
CA GLY A 17 -1.70 -4.05 -17.81
C GLY A 17 -1.68 -2.59 -18.27
N LEU A 18 -1.40 -1.64 -17.37
CA LEU A 18 -1.29 -0.22 -17.70
C LEU A 18 -0.14 0.06 -18.65
N TYR A 19 1.02 -0.58 -18.45
CA TYR A 19 2.17 -0.42 -19.32
C TYR A 19 1.90 -0.92 -20.74
N VAL A 20 1.28 -2.10 -20.86
CA VAL A 20 0.92 -2.69 -22.16
C VAL A 20 -0.12 -1.84 -22.88
N TRP A 21 -1.08 -1.26 -22.15
CA TRP A 21 -2.17 -0.47 -22.75
C TRP A 21 -1.75 0.95 -23.12
N ARG A 22 -0.81 1.54 -22.36
CA ARG A 22 -0.32 2.92 -22.55
C ARG A 22 1.22 2.92 -22.53
N PRO A 23 1.88 2.37 -23.58
CA PRO A 23 3.33 2.41 -23.67
C PRO A 23 3.82 3.86 -23.77
N GLY A 24 4.93 4.17 -23.13
CA GLY A 24 5.52 5.52 -23.09
C GLY A 24 5.60 6.13 -21.68
N PRO A 25 5.77 7.46 -21.57
CA PRO A 25 6.08 8.12 -20.30
C PRO A 25 5.00 7.97 -19.23
N ILE A 26 3.74 7.96 -19.64
CA ILE A 26 2.59 7.77 -18.74
C ILE A 26 2.60 6.34 -18.15
N GLY A 27 2.86 5.33 -18.99
CA GLY A 27 2.95 3.93 -18.57
C GLY A 27 4.12 3.69 -17.62
N LEU A 28 5.33 4.15 -17.97
CA LEU A 28 6.52 4.04 -17.12
C LEU A 28 6.34 4.74 -15.77
N GLY A 29 5.84 5.98 -15.78
CA GLY A 29 5.53 6.72 -14.55
C GLY A 29 4.54 5.96 -13.66
N SER A 30 3.47 5.41 -14.26
CA SER A 30 2.46 4.63 -13.54
C SER A 30 3.03 3.36 -12.93
N VAL A 31 3.82 2.58 -13.67
CA VAL A 31 4.47 1.35 -13.19
C VAL A 31 5.41 1.65 -12.03
N MET A 32 6.28 2.65 -12.18
CA MET A 32 7.20 3.07 -11.12
C MET A 32 6.43 3.48 -9.86
N GLY A 33 5.35 4.25 -10.03
CA GLY A 33 4.49 4.68 -8.94
C GLY A 33 3.84 3.48 -8.23
N ILE A 34 3.26 2.55 -8.98
CA ILE A 34 2.63 1.34 -8.42
C ILE A 34 3.64 0.49 -7.67
N CYS A 35 4.81 0.22 -8.25
CA CYS A 35 5.84 -0.61 -7.64
C CYS A 35 6.32 -0.02 -6.31
N MET A 36 6.64 1.29 -6.28
CA MET A 36 7.04 1.96 -5.04
C MET A 36 5.90 2.02 -4.02
N GLY A 37 4.69 2.41 -4.44
CA GLY A 37 3.54 2.54 -3.56
C GLY A 37 3.09 1.21 -2.95
N ALA A 38 3.06 0.15 -3.76
CA ALA A 38 2.74 -1.19 -3.31
C ALA A 38 3.84 -1.76 -2.40
N GLY A 39 5.12 -1.55 -2.73
CA GLY A 39 6.26 -1.97 -1.91
C GLY A 39 6.26 -1.32 -0.53
N LEU A 40 6.15 0.01 -0.47
CA LEU A 40 6.03 0.76 0.79
C LEU A 40 4.75 0.42 1.55
N GLY A 41 3.64 0.20 0.84
CA GLY A 41 2.38 -0.27 1.41
C GLY A 41 2.55 -1.60 2.13
N ALA A 42 3.14 -2.59 1.46
CA ALA A 42 3.33 -3.92 2.01
C ALA A 42 4.32 -3.93 3.17
N LEU A 43 5.45 -3.23 3.03
CA LEU A 43 6.43 -3.07 4.11
C LEU A 43 5.78 -2.40 5.33
N GLY A 44 4.91 -1.41 5.09
CA GLY A 44 4.18 -0.75 6.15
C GLY A 44 3.21 -1.67 6.88
N VAL A 45 2.43 -2.47 6.15
CA VAL A 45 1.51 -3.45 6.75
C VAL A 45 2.28 -4.49 7.57
N LEU A 46 3.41 -4.99 7.07
CA LEU A 46 4.25 -5.96 7.78
C LEU A 46 4.84 -5.37 9.07
N TRP A 47 5.31 -4.12 9.02
CA TRP A 47 5.85 -3.45 10.19
C TRP A 47 4.76 -3.16 11.22
N VAL A 48 3.61 -2.62 10.81
CA VAL A 48 2.47 -2.39 11.71
C VAL A 48 1.98 -3.71 12.32
N ALA A 49 1.93 -4.80 11.54
CA ALA A 49 1.57 -6.12 12.04
C ALA A 49 2.54 -6.64 13.11
N ARG A 50 3.84 -6.40 12.92
CA ARG A 50 4.89 -6.77 13.88
C ARG A 50 4.75 -5.95 15.15
N GLU A 51 4.52 -4.64 15.01
CA GLU A 51 4.51 -3.71 16.12
C GLU A 51 3.20 -3.74 16.92
N ALA A 52 2.08 -4.10 16.29
CA ALA A 52 0.81 -4.34 16.96
C ALA A 52 0.90 -5.42 18.06
N ARG A 53 1.82 -6.38 17.93
CA ARG A 53 2.08 -7.38 18.97
C ARG A 53 2.70 -6.79 20.25
N ARG A 54 3.30 -5.61 20.18
CA ARG A 54 3.92 -4.88 21.29
C ARG A 54 2.98 -3.86 21.94
N GLY A 55 1.77 -3.69 21.42
CA GLY A 55 0.74 -2.80 21.94
C GLY A 55 0.29 -1.71 20.95
N GLY A 56 -0.91 -1.16 21.17
CA GLY A 56 -1.57 -0.25 20.23
C GLY A 56 -0.82 1.07 19.98
N LEU A 57 -0.18 1.64 21.00
CA LEU A 57 0.63 2.86 20.89
C LEU A 57 1.82 2.70 19.93
N HIS A 58 2.47 1.53 19.95
CA HIS A 58 3.59 1.24 19.06
C HIS A 58 3.12 1.06 17.60
N ALA A 59 1.97 0.44 17.39
CA ALA A 59 1.36 0.32 16.06
C ALA A 59 0.99 1.69 15.46
N PHE A 60 0.45 2.60 16.28
CA PHE A 60 0.14 3.96 15.84
C PHE A 60 1.41 4.72 15.44
N ARG A 61 2.46 4.67 16.27
CA ARG A 61 3.74 5.31 15.97
C ARG A 61 4.38 4.75 14.69
N ALA A 62 4.33 3.43 14.49
CA ALA A 62 4.81 2.80 13.25
C ALA A 62 4.03 3.31 12.03
N GLN A 63 2.70 3.38 12.12
CA GLN A 63 1.85 3.90 11.06
C GLN A 63 2.16 5.37 10.72
N THR A 64 2.38 6.22 11.73
CA THR A 64 2.77 7.63 11.53
C THR A 64 4.12 7.74 10.83
N LEU A 65 5.13 6.99 11.26
CA LEU A 65 6.45 6.97 10.64
C LEU A 65 6.39 6.52 9.18
N LEU A 66 5.61 5.49 8.88
CA LEU A 66 5.40 5.01 7.52
C LEU A 66 4.64 6.01 6.65
N PHE A 67 3.69 6.74 7.22
CA PHE A 67 3.01 7.81 6.50
C PHE A 67 3.97 8.94 6.14
N LEU A 68 4.81 9.37 7.07
CA LEU A 68 5.87 10.35 6.81
C LEU A 68 6.86 9.85 5.77
N LEU A 69 7.27 8.58 5.85
CA LEU A 69 8.14 7.97 4.86
C LEU A 69 7.48 7.95 3.47
N LYS A 70 6.20 7.63 3.38
CA LYS A 70 5.44 7.67 2.11
C LYS A 70 5.39 9.09 1.55
N LEU A 71 5.17 10.11 2.37
CA LEU A 71 5.24 11.50 1.93
C LEU A 71 6.65 11.89 1.46
N GLY A 72 7.68 11.44 2.15
CA GLY A 72 9.08 11.63 1.75
C GLY A 72 9.38 10.99 0.40
N VAL A 73 9.00 9.73 0.20
CA VAL A 73 9.18 9.05 -1.10
C VAL A 73 8.33 9.69 -2.18
N LEU A 74 7.07 10.04 -1.88
CA LEU A 74 6.16 10.72 -2.80
C LEU A 74 6.73 12.05 -3.28
N THR A 75 7.19 12.89 -2.36
CA THR A 75 7.79 14.19 -2.71
C THR A 75 9.12 14.03 -3.42
N ALA A 76 10.03 13.18 -2.92
CA ALA A 76 11.33 12.93 -3.53
C ALA A 76 11.20 12.34 -4.94
N GLY A 77 10.29 11.39 -5.15
CA GLY A 77 10.06 10.80 -6.47
C GLY A 77 9.43 11.78 -7.46
N ALA A 78 8.47 12.61 -7.02
CA ALA A 78 7.89 13.65 -7.86
C ALA A 78 8.93 14.73 -8.23
N LEU A 79 9.76 15.14 -7.28
CA LEU A 79 10.86 16.07 -7.53
C LEU A 79 11.90 15.45 -8.47
N ALA A 80 12.28 14.18 -8.25
CA ALA A 80 13.23 13.49 -9.10
C ALA A 80 12.74 13.41 -10.55
N LEU A 81 11.48 13.03 -10.76
CA LEU A 81 10.88 12.96 -12.10
C LEU A 81 10.72 14.33 -12.76
N ARG A 82 10.54 15.39 -11.98
CA ARG A 82 10.33 16.74 -12.49
C ARG A 82 11.62 17.52 -12.76
N PHE A 83 12.67 17.28 -11.98
CA PHE A 83 13.90 18.06 -12.05
C PHE A 83 15.07 17.31 -12.68
N LEU A 84 15.01 15.98 -12.82
CA LEU A 84 16.02 15.25 -13.60
C LEU A 84 15.58 15.18 -15.07
N PRO A 85 16.27 15.88 -15.99
CA PRO A 85 15.89 15.92 -17.40
C PRO A 85 15.93 14.54 -18.08
N GLN A 86 16.74 13.61 -17.57
CA GLN A 86 16.82 12.22 -18.02
C GLN A 86 15.52 11.44 -17.74
N LEU A 87 14.85 11.76 -16.62
CA LEU A 87 13.64 11.08 -16.17
C LEU A 87 12.38 11.75 -16.70
N GLU A 88 12.38 13.07 -16.87
CA GLU A 88 11.21 13.84 -17.35
C GLU A 88 10.73 13.36 -18.73
N GLN A 89 11.66 13.03 -19.62
CA GLN A 89 11.33 12.51 -20.96
C GLN A 89 10.82 11.06 -20.93
N SER A 90 11.17 10.31 -19.87
CA SER A 90 10.94 8.88 -19.77
C SER A 90 9.70 8.54 -18.93
N ALA A 91 9.31 9.39 -17.98
CA ALA A 91 8.25 9.11 -17.02
C ALA A 91 7.48 10.38 -16.62
N ASP A 92 6.15 10.33 -16.72
CA ASP A 92 5.29 11.43 -16.30
C ASP A 92 5.13 11.44 -14.76
N TRP A 93 5.57 12.53 -14.13
CA TRP A 93 5.49 12.75 -12.69
C TRP A 93 4.04 12.75 -12.16
N ARG A 94 3.06 13.17 -12.97
CA ARG A 94 1.64 13.17 -12.59
C ARG A 94 1.09 11.76 -12.52
N ALA A 95 1.40 10.96 -13.54
CA ALA A 95 1.02 9.56 -13.61
C ALA A 95 1.65 8.78 -12.44
N TRP A 96 2.92 9.05 -12.16
CA TRP A 96 3.62 8.46 -11.02
C TRP A 96 2.96 8.78 -9.67
N LEU A 97 2.61 10.05 -9.43
CA LEU A 97 1.94 10.48 -8.19
C LEU A 97 0.60 9.77 -7.97
N LEU A 98 -0.25 9.76 -9.00
CA LEU A 98 -1.57 9.14 -8.94
C LEU A 98 -1.46 7.63 -8.71
N ALA A 99 -0.55 6.98 -9.44
CA ALA A 99 -0.38 5.54 -9.38
C ALA A 99 0.22 5.10 -8.03
N PHE A 100 1.18 5.87 -7.49
CA PHE A 100 1.73 5.66 -6.15
C PHE A 100 0.67 5.79 -5.07
N ALA A 101 -0.16 6.84 -5.12
CA ALA A 101 -1.21 7.08 -4.14
C ALA A 101 -2.26 5.96 -4.17
N ALA A 102 -2.74 5.61 -5.37
CA ALA A 102 -3.72 4.54 -5.55
C ALA A 102 -3.21 3.19 -5.05
N ALA A 103 -1.99 2.78 -5.44
CA ALA A 103 -1.38 1.53 -4.99
C ALA A 103 -1.15 1.52 -3.47
N SER A 104 -0.65 2.62 -2.91
CA SER A 104 -0.41 2.75 -1.47
C SER A 104 -1.68 2.60 -0.65
N VAL A 105 -2.78 3.22 -1.10
CA VAL A 105 -4.10 3.14 -0.46
C VAL A 105 -4.64 1.72 -0.56
N LEU A 106 -4.62 1.13 -1.75
CA LEU A 106 -5.14 -0.22 -2.00
C LEU A 106 -4.42 -1.26 -1.12
N VAL A 107 -3.09 -1.26 -1.10
CA VAL A 107 -2.31 -2.21 -0.29
C VAL A 107 -2.52 -1.98 1.22
N LEU A 108 -2.61 -0.73 1.67
CA LEU A 108 -2.93 -0.42 3.07
C LEU A 108 -4.29 -0.98 3.46
N PHE A 109 -5.34 -0.65 2.71
CA PHE A 109 -6.71 -1.06 3.03
C PHE A 109 -6.85 -2.58 3.04
N VAL A 110 -6.38 -3.26 1.99
CA VAL A 110 -6.47 -4.72 1.89
C VAL A 110 -5.60 -5.41 2.95
N GLY A 111 -4.42 -4.85 3.23
CA GLY A 111 -3.49 -5.36 4.23
C GLY A 111 -4.01 -5.24 5.66
N LEU A 112 -4.50 -4.06 6.06
CA LEU A 112 -5.04 -3.80 7.40
C LEU A 112 -6.38 -4.51 7.65
N TRP A 113 -7.24 -4.61 6.64
CA TRP A 113 -8.48 -5.40 6.76
C TRP A 113 -8.19 -6.87 7.05
N GLY A 114 -7.04 -7.38 6.59
CA GLY A 114 -6.54 -8.71 6.93
C GLY A 114 -6.05 -8.88 8.37
N LEU A 115 -5.74 -7.79 9.07
CA LEU A 115 -5.12 -7.79 10.39
C LEU A 115 -6.12 -7.72 11.55
N PHE A 116 -7.30 -7.16 11.33
CA PHE A 116 -8.38 -7.15 12.32
C PHE A 116 -9.30 -8.35 12.07
N PRO A 117 -9.13 -9.50 12.75
CA PRO A 117 -10.14 -10.55 12.71
C PRO A 117 -11.44 -9.96 13.25
N ILE A 118 -12.52 -10.07 12.47
CA ILE A 118 -13.88 -9.82 12.95
C ILE A 118 -14.02 -10.66 14.22
N PRO A 119 -14.30 -10.07 15.39
CA PRO A 119 -14.52 -10.86 16.60
C PRO A 119 -15.69 -11.80 16.28
N ARG A 120 -15.39 -13.10 16.14
CA ARG A 120 -16.41 -14.14 16.17
C ARG A 120 -17.00 -14.01 17.56
N ARG A 121 -18.17 -13.35 17.66
CA ARG A 121 -18.92 -13.30 18.91
C ARG A 121 -18.98 -14.72 19.46
N PRO A 122 -18.61 -14.96 20.73
CA PRO A 122 -18.95 -16.24 21.34
C PRO A 122 -20.46 -16.38 21.22
N LEU A 123 -20.89 -17.34 20.39
CA LEU A 123 -22.28 -17.80 20.38
C LEU A 123 -22.58 -18.16 21.83
N LEU A 124 -23.45 -17.38 22.43
CA LEU A 124 -23.90 -17.47 23.80
C LEU A 124 -24.33 -18.92 24.10
N SER A 125 -23.44 -19.72 24.67
CA SER A 125 -23.73 -21.08 25.16
C SER A 125 -24.39 -21.05 26.54
N ASN A 126 -25.19 -20.02 26.84
CA ASN A 126 -25.80 -19.79 28.16
C ASN A 126 -27.33 -19.94 28.14
N VAL A 127 -27.89 -20.60 27.12
CA VAL A 127 -29.31 -20.98 27.14
C VAL A 127 -29.56 -22.24 27.99
N ASP A 128 -28.52 -23.03 28.32
CA ASP A 128 -28.68 -24.30 29.04
C ASP A 128 -28.55 -24.21 30.57
N ARG A 129 -28.60 -23.00 31.17
CA ARG A 129 -28.57 -22.86 32.65
C ARG A 129 -29.88 -22.39 33.28
N LEU A 130 -30.95 -22.22 32.51
CA LEU A 130 -32.22 -21.68 33.03
C LEU A 130 -33.49 -22.40 32.51
N ALA A 131 -33.40 -23.63 32.02
CA ALA A 131 -34.56 -24.45 31.70
C ALA A 131 -34.45 -25.84 32.31
#